data_AF-A0A409WTD3-F1
#
_entry.id   AF-A0A409WTD3-F1
#
_cell.length_a   1.000
_cell.length_b   1.000
_cell.length_c   1.000
_cell.angle_alpha   90.00
_cell.angle_beta   90.00
_cell.angle_gamma   90.00
#
_symmetry.space_group_name_H-M   'P 1'
#
loop_
_entity.id
_entity.type
_entity.pdbx_description
1 polymer ?
#
loop_
_entity_poly.entity_id
_entity_poly.type
_entity_poly.pdbx_seq_one_letter_code
_entity_poly.pdbx_strand_id
1 'polypeptide(L)'
;MSGPTSGVYRIQNYRSRWSVTTKTDDGIAQPGDPIKTAKGAERTFPDESRLTVSIINGNQYTFQNIKTKMFIGSGEDESGNAAAAWSTTPQSWDVSSVGPGMWLVSMPGAADSFWFDSVVGENPWTEV
;
A
#
# COMPACT_ATOMS: atom_id res chain seq x y z
N MET A 1 7.75 20.07 5.91
CA MET A 1 6.50 19.34 6.23
C MET A 1 6.82 17.85 6.15
N SER A 2 6.57 17.10 7.23
CA SER A 2 6.98 15.69 7.37
C SER A 2 5.90 14.71 6.93
N GLY A 3 6.27 13.46 6.62
CA GLY A 3 5.34 12.35 6.39
C GLY A 3 4.56 11.93 7.65
N PRO A 4 3.89 10.77 7.64
CA PRO A 4 3.13 10.28 8.79
C PRO A 4 4.06 10.06 10.00
N THR A 5 3.54 10.18 11.22
CA THR A 5 4.27 9.68 12.39
C THR A 5 4.32 8.15 12.38
N SER A 6 5.29 7.53 13.06
CA SER A 6 5.24 6.08 13.23
C SER A 6 3.98 5.65 14.00
N GLY A 7 3.33 4.58 13.56
CA GLY A 7 2.07 4.13 14.18
C GLY A 7 1.30 3.14 13.32
N VAL A 8 0.08 2.81 13.74
CA VAL A 8 -0.83 1.93 12.98
C VAL A 8 -1.78 2.76 12.14
N TYR A 9 -1.79 2.51 10.85
CA TYR A 9 -2.57 3.24 9.86
C TYR A 9 -3.47 2.30 9.05
N ARG A 10 -4.53 2.89 8.52
CA ARG A 10 -5.24 2.37 7.35
C ARG A 10 -4.85 3.25 6.18
N ILE A 11 -4.32 2.64 5.12
CA ILE A 11 -3.92 3.37 3.92
C ILE A 11 -5.00 3.16 2.88
N GLN A 12 -5.50 4.26 2.33
CA GLN A 12 -6.52 4.26 1.30
C GLN A 12 -6.01 4.92 0.04
N ASN A 13 -6.38 4.37 -1.10
CA ASN A 13 -6.18 5.05 -2.37
C ASN A 13 -6.99 6.35 -2.38
N TYR A 14 -6.37 7.46 -2.80
CA TYR A 14 -7.02 8.78 -2.79
C TYR A 14 -8.25 8.85 -3.69
N ARG A 15 -8.22 8.18 -4.85
CA ARG A 15 -9.32 8.20 -5.84
C ARG A 15 -10.42 7.22 -5.47
N SER A 16 -10.11 5.93 -5.34
CA SER A 16 -11.12 4.89 -5.08
C SER A 16 -11.61 4.88 -3.63
N ARG A 17 -10.83 5.43 -2.69
CA ARG A 17 -11.05 5.35 -1.23
C ARG A 17 -11.00 3.93 -0.67
N TRP A 18 -10.53 2.98 -1.47
CA TRP A 18 -10.40 1.58 -1.05
C TRP A 18 -9.13 1.38 -0.24
N SER A 19 -9.18 0.42 0.68
CA SER A 19 -8.10 0.20 1.64
C SER A 19 -7.09 -0.79 1.09
N VAL A 20 -5.80 -0.50 1.28
CA VAL A 20 -4.72 -1.48 1.05
C VAL A 20 -4.90 -2.65 2.01
N THR A 21 -4.90 -3.86 1.48
CA THR A 21 -5.13 -5.09 2.25
C THR A 21 -4.29 -6.25 1.74
N THR A 22 -3.90 -7.15 2.63
CA THR A 22 -3.27 -8.43 2.28
C THR A 22 -4.29 -9.52 2.00
N LYS A 23 -5.59 -9.23 2.10
CA LYS A 23 -6.67 -10.19 1.88
C LYS A 23 -7.75 -9.62 0.98
N THR A 24 -8.08 -10.38 -0.07
CA THR A 24 -9.18 -10.14 -1.01
C THR A 24 -10.07 -11.39 -1.07
N ASP A 25 -11.06 -11.40 -1.97
CA ASP A 25 -11.89 -12.57 -2.22
C ASP A 25 -11.10 -13.74 -2.81
N ASP A 26 -9.94 -13.47 -3.42
CA ASP A 26 -9.01 -14.48 -3.96
C ASP A 26 -8.18 -15.16 -2.85
N GLY A 27 -8.23 -14.66 -1.62
CA GLY A 27 -7.51 -15.20 -0.46
C GLY A 27 -6.49 -14.22 0.14
N ILE A 28 -5.51 -14.78 0.84
CA ILE A 28 -4.41 -14.01 1.47
C ILE A 28 -3.25 -13.93 0.48
N ALA A 29 -2.81 -12.70 0.20
CA ALA A 29 -1.68 -12.41 -0.66
C ALA A 29 -0.40 -13.12 -0.20
N GLN A 30 0.40 -13.54 -1.17
CA GLN A 30 1.70 -14.16 -1.01
C GLN A 30 2.82 -13.15 -1.31
N PRO A 31 4.05 -13.41 -0.86
CA PRO A 31 5.20 -12.61 -1.26
C PRO A 31 5.36 -12.60 -2.79
N GLY A 32 5.55 -11.43 -3.37
CA GLY A 32 5.59 -11.20 -4.82
C GLY A 32 4.26 -10.72 -5.40
N ASP A 33 3.14 -10.97 -4.72
CA ASP A 33 1.84 -10.49 -5.22
C ASP A 33 1.79 -8.96 -5.20
N PRO A 34 1.31 -8.31 -6.29
CA PRO A 34 1.10 -6.88 -6.31
C PRO A 34 0.19 -6.42 -5.16
N ILE A 35 0.48 -5.26 -4.58
CA ILE A 35 -0.42 -4.67 -3.60
C ILE A 35 -1.73 -4.28 -4.30
N LYS A 36 -2.84 -4.60 -3.65
CA LYS A 36 -4.20 -4.35 -4.13
C LYS A 36 -4.95 -3.53 -3.10
N THR A 37 -5.95 -2.78 -3.58
CA THR A 37 -6.96 -2.18 -2.71
C THR A 37 -8.29 -2.91 -2.87
N ALA A 38 -9.09 -2.95 -1.80
CA ALA A 38 -10.42 -3.56 -1.84
C ALA A 38 -11.46 -2.70 -1.10
N LYS A 39 -12.66 -2.61 -1.70
CA LYS A 39 -13.81 -1.87 -1.18
C LYS A 39 -14.24 -2.48 0.16
N GLY A 40 -14.25 -1.68 1.23
CA GLY A 40 -14.71 -2.11 2.55
C GLY A 40 -13.79 -3.09 3.29
N ALA A 41 -12.56 -3.32 2.82
CA ALA A 41 -11.62 -4.24 3.46
C ALA A 41 -11.35 -3.89 4.93
N GLU A 42 -11.38 -2.61 5.29
CA GLU A 42 -11.22 -2.17 6.68
C GLU A 42 -12.32 -2.63 7.64
N ARG A 43 -13.47 -3.08 7.11
CA ARG A 43 -14.58 -3.68 7.85
C ARG A 43 -14.55 -5.20 7.76
N THR A 44 -14.34 -5.75 6.57
CA THR A 44 -14.38 -7.21 6.32
C THR A 44 -13.13 -7.92 6.82
N PHE A 45 -11.96 -7.31 6.65
CA PHE A 45 -10.63 -7.84 7.00
C PHE A 45 -9.83 -6.79 7.80
N PRO A 46 -10.29 -6.46 9.02
CA PRO A 46 -9.80 -5.29 9.76
C PRO A 46 -8.32 -5.38 10.14
N ASP A 47 -7.78 -6.58 10.31
CA ASP A 47 -6.38 -6.79 10.68
C ASP A 47 -5.47 -6.89 9.44
N GLU A 48 -5.97 -7.47 8.35
CA GLU A 48 -5.29 -7.53 7.06
C GLU A 48 -5.28 -6.18 6.33
N SER A 49 -6.06 -5.20 6.79
CA SER A 49 -6.12 -3.83 6.24
C SER A 49 -5.40 -2.79 7.11
N ARG A 50 -4.62 -3.22 8.11
CA ARG A 50 -3.87 -2.34 9.02
C ARG A 50 -2.38 -2.50 8.80
N LEU A 51 -1.70 -1.37 8.66
CA LEU A 51 -0.27 -1.29 8.41
C LEU A 51 0.41 -0.55 9.57
N THR A 52 1.46 -1.15 10.13
CA THR A 52 2.44 -0.43 10.93
C THR A 52 3.31 0.38 9.96
N VAL A 53 3.30 1.70 10.14
CA VAL A 53 4.16 2.65 9.44
C VAL A 53 5.32 2.99 10.36
N SER A 54 6.56 2.82 9.90
CA SER A 54 7.75 3.16 10.68
C SER A 54 8.67 4.09 9.91
N ILE A 55 9.11 5.17 10.56
CA ILE A 55 10.16 6.06 10.03
C ILE A 55 11.50 5.34 10.15
N ILE A 56 12.24 5.23 9.05
CA ILE A 56 13.63 4.73 9.05
C ILE A 56 14.60 5.90 9.19
N ASN A 57 14.54 6.85 8.25
CA ASN A 57 15.43 8.02 8.22
C ASN A 57 14.79 9.15 7.40
N GLY A 58 14.70 10.36 7.96
CA GLY A 58 14.14 11.51 7.26
C GLY A 58 12.73 11.24 6.72
N ASN A 59 12.61 11.20 5.39
CA ASN A 59 11.35 10.95 4.68
C ASN A 59 11.20 9.50 4.18
N GLN A 60 11.99 8.56 4.72
CA GLN A 60 11.92 7.15 4.36
C GLN A 60 11.14 6.32 5.37
N TYR A 61 10.21 5.52 4.85
CA TYR A 61 9.24 4.77 5.64
C TYR A 61 9.18 3.30 5.24
N THR A 62 8.86 2.43 6.19
CA THR A 62 8.38 1.07 5.91
C THR A 62 6.90 0.95 6.23
N PHE A 63 6.24 0.04 5.52
CA PHE A 63 4.83 -0.30 5.71
C PHE A 63 4.74 -1.80 5.93
N GLN A 64 4.26 -2.24 7.09
CA GLN A 64 4.14 -3.65 7.44
C GLN A 64 2.72 -4.01 7.83
N ASN A 65 2.14 -5.02 7.22
CA ASN A 65 0.85 -5.57 7.63
C ASN A 65 0.91 -6.15 9.04
N ILE A 66 -0.02 -5.74 9.91
CA ILE A 66 0.01 -6.18 11.31
C ILE A 66 -0.30 -7.67 11.46
N LYS A 67 -1.09 -8.25 10.55
CA LYS A 67 -1.55 -9.64 10.60
C LYS A 67 -0.55 -10.59 9.94
N THR A 68 -0.24 -10.36 8.67
CA THR A 68 0.61 -11.26 7.87
C THR A 68 2.10 -10.99 8.06
N LYS A 69 2.47 -9.86 8.68
CA LYS A 69 3.85 -9.39 8.86
C LYS A 69 4.59 -9.09 7.55
N MET A 70 3.90 -9.13 6.41
CA MET A 70 4.47 -8.76 5.12
C MET A 70 4.68 -7.24 5.04
N PHE A 71 5.75 -6.84 4.39
CA PHE A 71 6.06 -5.46 4.06
C PHE A 71 5.54 -5.11 2.68
N ILE A 72 5.28 -3.83 2.43
CA ILE A 72 5.16 -3.32 1.06
C ILE A 72 6.58 -3.10 0.55
N GLY A 73 6.93 -3.80 -0.52
CA GLY A 73 8.21 -3.70 -1.22
C GLY A 73 8.02 -3.59 -2.74
N SER A 74 9.11 -3.73 -3.48
CA SER A 74 9.11 -3.77 -4.93
C SER A 74 8.96 -5.21 -5.45
N GLY A 75 8.28 -5.34 -6.58
CA GLY A 75 8.14 -6.57 -7.35
C GLY A 75 7.79 -6.25 -8.79
N GLU A 76 7.18 -7.20 -9.47
CA GLU A 76 6.72 -7.05 -10.85
C GLU A 76 5.23 -7.38 -10.95
N ASP A 77 4.51 -6.71 -11.86
CA ASP A 77 3.15 -7.08 -12.24
C ASP A 77 3.15 -8.30 -13.20
N GLU A 78 1.96 -8.76 -13.59
CA GLU A 78 1.80 -9.90 -14.50
C GLU A 78 2.41 -9.67 -15.90
N SER A 79 2.72 -8.41 -16.25
CA SER A 79 3.36 -8.01 -17.51
C SER A 79 4.87 -7.77 -17.36
N GLY A 80 5.45 -7.99 -16.18
CA GLY A 80 6.87 -7.77 -15.90
C GLY A 80 7.25 -6.30 -15.63
N ASN A 81 6.27 -5.42 -15.42
CA ASN A 81 6.56 -4.03 -15.07
C ASN A 81 6.80 -3.90 -13.56
N ALA A 82 7.69 -2.99 -13.17
CA ALA A 82 7.93 -2.70 -11.75
C ALA A 82 6.65 -2.25 -11.05
N ALA A 83 6.32 -2.92 -9.95
CA ALA A 83 5.12 -2.66 -9.15
C ALA A 83 5.44 -2.68 -7.65
N ALA A 84 4.56 -2.09 -6.86
CA ALA A 84 4.57 -2.32 -5.42
C ALA A 84 3.95 -3.70 -5.14
N ALA A 85 4.64 -4.52 -4.37
CA ALA A 85 4.27 -5.90 -4.09
C ALA A 85 4.47 -6.23 -2.61
N TRP A 86 3.81 -7.29 -2.14
CA TRP A 86 4.03 -7.81 -0.80
C TRP A 86 5.40 -8.50 -0.72
N SER A 87 6.12 -8.25 0.37
CA SER A 87 7.48 -8.77 0.59
C SER A 87 7.62 -9.31 2.00
N THR A 88 8.52 -10.29 2.19
CA THR A 88 8.94 -10.74 3.53
C THR A 88 10.08 -9.89 4.10
N THR A 89 10.74 -9.09 3.26
CA THR A 89 11.85 -8.21 3.64
C THR A 89 11.40 -6.75 3.69
N PRO A 90 11.84 -5.99 4.71
CA PRO A 90 11.53 -4.57 4.81
C PRO A 90 12.19 -3.80 3.67
N GLN A 91 11.41 -2.94 3.03
CA GLN A 91 11.90 -1.99 2.03
C GLN A 91 11.45 -0.58 2.39
N SER A 92 12.29 0.39 2.06
CA SER A 92 12.02 1.80 2.32
C SER A 92 11.31 2.46 1.13
N TRP A 93 10.47 3.44 1.47
CA TRP A 93 9.75 4.26 0.51
C TRP A 93 9.91 5.73 0.87
N ASP A 94 10.11 6.57 -0.13
CA ASP A 94 10.08 8.02 0.06
C ASP A 94 8.62 8.47 0.21
N VAL A 95 8.32 9.20 1.29
CA VAL A 95 6.96 9.69 1.58
C VAL A 95 6.96 11.20 1.74
N SER A 96 6.17 11.87 0.90
CA SER A 96 6.02 13.33 0.89
C SER A 96 4.58 13.73 1.20
N SER A 97 4.38 14.69 2.12
CA SER A 97 3.04 15.20 2.41
C SER A 97 2.54 16.11 1.29
N VAL A 98 1.30 15.87 0.84
CA VAL A 98 0.58 16.72 -0.13
C VAL A 98 -0.63 17.41 0.46
N GLY A 99 -1.02 17.02 1.67
CA GLY A 99 -2.08 17.64 2.44
C GLY A 99 -2.31 16.94 3.77
N PRO A 100 -3.23 17.43 4.61
CA PRO A 100 -3.57 16.78 5.87
C PRO A 100 -4.04 15.35 5.64
N GLY A 101 -3.30 14.37 6.19
CA GLY A 101 -3.60 12.94 6.04
C GLY A 101 -3.43 12.38 4.62
N MET A 102 -2.75 13.12 3.73
CA MET A 102 -2.50 12.69 2.35
C MET A 102 -1.01 12.75 2.03
N TRP A 103 -0.52 11.68 1.41
CA TRP A 103 0.88 11.51 1.10
C TRP A 103 1.08 10.93 -0.30
N LEU A 104 2.15 11.36 -0.95
CA LEU A 104 2.72 10.66 -2.10
C LEU A 104 3.75 9.67 -1.59
N VAL A 105 3.70 8.45 -2.11
CA VAL A 105 4.63 7.37 -1.80
C VAL A 105 5.32 6.95 -3.09
N SER A 106 6.65 6.98 -3.10
CA SER A 106 7.46 6.64 -4.27
C SER A 106 8.66 5.78 -3.89
N MET A 107 9.22 5.07 -4.87
CA MET A 107 10.47 4.34 -4.65
C MET A 107 11.60 5.33 -4.28
N PRO A 108 12.55 4.91 -3.41
CA PRO A 108 13.67 5.75 -3.03
C PRO A 108 14.44 6.28 -4.24
N GLY A 109 14.55 7.60 -4.37
CA GLY A 109 15.31 8.25 -5.45
C GLY A 109 14.66 8.19 -6.85
N ALA A 110 13.45 7.62 -6.98
CA ALA A 110 12.68 7.61 -8.21
C ALA A 110 11.35 8.34 -7.99
N ALA A 111 11.37 9.67 -8.18
CA ALA A 111 10.21 10.54 -7.96
C ALA A 111 9.00 10.22 -8.86
N ASP A 112 9.19 9.44 -9.92
CA ASP A 112 8.16 9.08 -10.90
C ASP A 112 7.60 7.66 -10.74
N SER A 113 8.10 6.87 -9.76
CA SER A 113 7.64 5.50 -9.50
C SER A 113 6.65 5.46 -8.33
N PHE A 114 5.36 5.54 -8.63
CA PHE A 114 4.26 5.57 -7.65
C PHE A 114 3.58 4.21 -7.48
N TRP A 115 2.86 4.04 -6.37
CA TRP A 115 1.91 2.93 -6.23
C TRP A 115 0.74 3.14 -7.20
N PHE A 116 0.62 2.28 -8.21
CA PHE A 116 -0.58 2.21 -9.04
C PHE A 116 -1.62 1.31 -8.38
N ASP A 117 -2.88 1.76 -8.42
CA ASP A 117 -4.01 0.98 -7.91
C ASP A 117 -4.26 -0.20 -8.85
N SER A 118 -3.85 -1.40 -8.45
CA SER A 118 -4.35 -2.63 -9.04
C SER A 118 -5.65 -2.99 -8.33
N VAL A 119 -6.76 -2.65 -8.98
CA VAL A 119 -8.11 -2.78 -8.42
C VAL A 119 -8.60 -4.21 -8.65
N VAL A 120 -9.01 -4.90 -7.57
CA VAL A 120 -9.82 -6.13 -7.68
C VAL A 120 -11.27 -5.75 -7.42
N GLY A 121 -12.10 -5.85 -8.45
CA GLY A 121 -13.49 -5.36 -8.47
C GLY A 121 -13.72 -4.38 -9.62
N GLU A 122 -14.98 -4.17 -10.00
CA GLU A 122 -15.33 -3.27 -11.10
C GLU A 122 -14.74 -1.88 -10.87
N ASN A 123 -14.15 -1.37 -11.95
CA ASN A 123 -13.62 -0.03 -12.14
C ASN A 123 -14.38 1.00 -11.28
N PRO A 124 -13.71 1.86 -10.48
CA PRO A 124 -14.40 2.87 -9.65
C PRO A 124 -15.21 3.91 -10.46
N TRP A 125 -15.18 3.83 -11.79
CA TRP A 125 -15.94 4.64 -12.74
C TRP A 125 -17.10 3.89 -13.41
N THR A 126 -17.30 2.61 -13.13
CA THR A 126 -18.37 1.79 -13.71
C THR A 126 -19.26 1.26 -12.58
N GLU A 127 -20.00 2.14 -11.92
CA GLU A 127 -21.27 1.80 -11.27
C GLU A 127 -22.36 2.59 -12.01
N VAL A 128 -23.10 1.89 -12.88
CA VAL A 128 -24.56 2.04 -13.03
C VAL A 128 -25.15 0.66 -12.78
#